data_AF-A0A3N7G8W5-F1
#
_entry.id   AF-A0A3N7G8W5-F1
#
_cell.length_a   1.000
_cell.length_b   1.000
_cell.length_c   1.000
_cell.angle_alpha   90.00
_cell.angle_beta   90.00
_cell.angle_gamma   90.00
#
_symmetry.space_group_name_H-M   'P 1'
#
loop_
_entity.id
_entity.type
_entity.pdbx_description
1 polymer ?
#
loop_
_entity_poly.entity_id
_entity_poly.type
_entity_poly.pdbx_seq_one_letter_code
_entity_poly.pdbx_strand_id
1 'polypeptide(L)'
;MLTVSCEVVGYWALCAGFLKDNSTQVVESPSTLEEEEEPQPEEFVLVEKTEEDGVVEQIIFSSGGDVDIYDLQTLCDKVGWPRRPLSKLDAALKNSYMVATLHSIRKSPGSEGNDQKKLIGMARATSDHAFNATIWDVLVDPSYQELLTL
;
A
#
# COMPACT_ATOMS: atom_id res chain seq x y z
N MET A 1 -19.33 11.54 -0.89
CA MET A 1 -18.74 11.52 0.45
C MET A 1 -19.11 10.18 1.06
N LEU A 2 -18.26 9.16 0.91
CA LEU A 2 -18.48 7.87 1.56
C LEU A 2 -17.63 7.87 2.82
N THR A 3 -18.30 8.05 3.94
CA THR A 3 -17.72 7.90 5.27
C THR A 3 -17.43 6.41 5.47
N VAL A 4 -16.18 6.02 5.68
CA VAL A 4 -15.86 4.67 6.17
C VAL A 4 -16.34 4.61 7.61
N SER A 5 -17.40 3.85 7.85
CA SER A 5 -17.92 3.59 9.20
C SER A 5 -17.16 2.43 9.82
N CYS A 6 -16.56 2.72 10.97
CA CYS A 6 -16.31 1.88 12.14
C CYS A 6 -15.55 0.54 12.03
N GLU A 7 -14.63 0.38 13.00
CA GLU A 7 -14.25 -0.86 13.70
C GLU A 7 -13.01 -1.69 13.29
N VAL A 8 -12.04 -1.14 12.54
CA VAL A 8 -10.70 -1.78 12.45
C VAL A 8 -9.56 -0.78 12.68
N VAL A 9 -9.69 0.12 13.65
CA VAL A 9 -8.62 1.05 14.07
C VAL A 9 -8.16 0.72 15.50
N GLY A 10 -7.92 -0.57 15.76
CA GLY A 10 -7.63 -1.07 17.11
C GLY A 10 -6.18 -1.50 17.39
N TYR A 11 -5.33 -1.72 16.38
CA TYR A 11 -4.07 -2.46 16.61
C TYR A 11 -2.77 -1.87 16.06
N TRP A 12 -2.80 -0.74 15.33
CA TRP A 12 -1.58 -0.13 14.77
C TRP A 12 -1.06 1.10 15.53
N ALA A 13 -1.65 1.45 16.68
CA ALA A 13 -1.26 2.65 17.44
C ALA A 13 -0.07 2.47 18.40
N LEU A 14 0.59 1.30 18.46
CA LEU A 14 1.58 1.03 19.52
C LEU A 14 3.06 1.26 19.16
N CYS A 15 3.41 1.58 17.90
CA CYS A 15 4.82 1.72 17.52
C CYS A 15 5.34 3.17 17.41
N ALA A 16 4.51 4.20 17.68
CA ALA A 16 4.93 5.61 17.55
C ALA A 16 5.40 6.26 18.87
N GLY A 17 5.38 5.55 19.99
CA GLY A 17 5.67 6.13 21.31
C GLY A 17 6.96 5.63 21.92
N PHE A 18 8.12 6.21 21.59
CA PHE A 18 9.23 6.37 22.55
C PHE A 18 10.26 7.43 22.08
N LEU A 19 10.07 8.64 22.63
CA LEU A 19 11.05 9.67 23.04
C LEU A 19 12.49 9.64 22.47
N LYS A 20 12.90 10.75 21.84
CA LYS A 20 13.99 11.58 22.38
C LYS A 20 13.93 13.04 21.89
N ASP A 21 13.66 13.93 22.84
CA ASP A 21 13.74 15.39 22.76
C ASP A 21 15.22 15.84 22.87
N ASN A 22 15.63 16.86 22.11
CA ASN A 22 16.41 17.98 22.66
C ASN A 22 16.46 19.22 21.73
N SER A 23 15.73 20.27 22.14
CA SER A 23 16.14 21.68 22.30
C SER A 23 17.00 22.43 21.23
N THR A 24 16.32 23.39 20.57
CA THR A 24 16.68 24.81 20.29
C THR A 24 17.97 25.20 19.53
N GLN A 25 17.83 25.86 18.36
CA GLN A 25 18.13 27.30 18.17
C GLN A 25 17.79 27.85 16.75
N VAL A 26 17.45 29.13 16.76
CA VAL A 26 17.02 30.08 15.71
C VAL A 26 18.04 30.25 14.58
N VAL A 27 17.58 30.35 13.32
CA VAL A 27 17.91 31.40 12.31
C VAL A 27 16.94 31.22 11.12
N GLU A 28 16.14 32.26 10.85
CA GLU A 28 15.43 32.44 9.56
C GLU A 28 16.40 33.04 8.53
N SER A 29 16.51 32.43 7.34
CA SER A 29 16.85 33.03 6.02
C SER A 29 17.30 31.95 5.02
N PRO A 30 17.22 32.19 3.69
CA PRO A 30 16.09 32.59 2.85
C PRO A 30 15.57 31.40 2.02
N SER A 31 14.40 31.56 1.41
CA SER A 31 13.68 30.61 0.54
C SER A 31 14.57 29.85 -0.45
N THR A 32 14.99 28.65 -0.08
CA THR A 32 15.29 27.59 -1.04
C THR A 32 13.93 27.09 -1.52
N LEU A 33 13.68 27.10 -2.83
CA LEU A 33 12.60 26.29 -3.39
C LEU A 33 12.99 24.85 -3.05
N GLU A 34 12.43 24.32 -1.97
CA GLU A 34 12.51 22.90 -1.66
C GLU A 34 11.80 22.21 -2.82
N GLU A 35 12.58 21.57 -3.67
CA GLU A 35 12.06 20.67 -4.69
C GLU A 35 11.21 19.65 -3.93
N GLU A 36 9.90 19.65 -4.17
CA GLU A 36 8.99 18.66 -3.60
C GLU A 36 9.48 17.30 -4.09
N GLU A 37 10.18 16.55 -3.23
CA GLU A 37 10.65 15.20 -3.54
C GLU A 37 9.43 14.28 -3.68
N GLU A 38 9.02 14.06 -4.93
CA GLU A 38 8.08 12.99 -5.27
C GLU A 38 8.64 11.66 -4.74
N PRO A 39 7.85 10.88 -3.98
CA PRO A 39 8.31 9.63 -3.39
C PRO A 39 8.76 8.68 -4.51
N GLN A 40 10.02 8.28 -4.47
CA GLN A 40 10.56 7.32 -5.43
C GLN A 40 9.87 5.95 -5.22
N PRO A 41 9.54 5.23 -6.30
CA PRO A 41 8.92 3.92 -6.17
C PRO A 41 9.90 2.94 -5.52
N GLU A 42 9.46 2.29 -4.44
CA GLU A 42 10.21 1.25 -3.75
C GLU A 42 9.52 -0.10 -3.97
N GLU A 43 10.28 -1.18 -4.15
CA GLU A 43 9.76 -2.54 -4.27
C GLU A 43 10.67 -3.51 -3.50
N PHE A 44 10.08 -4.33 -2.62
CA PHE A 44 10.82 -5.34 -1.87
C PHE A 44 9.95 -6.52 -1.43
N VAL A 45 10.58 -7.67 -1.20
CA VAL A 45 9.90 -8.89 -0.74
C VAL A 45 9.67 -8.80 0.77
N LEU A 46 8.41 -8.85 1.19
CA LEU A 46 8.01 -8.89 2.61
C LEU A 46 8.07 -10.30 3.18
N VAL A 47 7.59 -11.27 2.42
CA VAL A 47 7.46 -12.67 2.84
C VAL A 47 7.88 -13.56 1.68
N GLU A 48 8.65 -14.59 1.97
CA GLU A 48 8.92 -15.70 1.06
C GLU A 48 8.59 -17.00 1.78
N LYS A 49 7.75 -17.82 1.15
CA LYS A 49 7.35 -19.12 1.68
C LYS A 49 7.51 -20.17 0.61
N THR A 50 8.14 -21.29 0.97
CA THR A 50 8.20 -22.48 0.13
C THR A 50 7.14 -23.46 0.59
N GLU A 51 6.25 -23.85 -0.33
CA GLU A 51 5.25 -24.90 -0.11
C GLU A 51 5.91 -26.30 -0.23
N GLU A 52 5.23 -27.33 0.28
CA GLU A 52 5.73 -28.72 0.27
C GLU A 52 5.98 -29.24 -1.17
N ASP A 53 5.23 -28.70 -2.13
CA ASP A 53 5.32 -29.02 -3.56
C ASP A 53 6.53 -28.35 -4.25
N GLY A 54 7.34 -27.59 -3.50
CA GLY A 54 8.48 -26.82 -4.01
C GLY A 54 8.10 -25.50 -4.68
N VAL A 55 6.80 -25.15 -4.69
CA VAL A 55 6.32 -23.84 -5.15
C VAL A 55 6.75 -22.77 -4.15
N VAL A 56 7.34 -21.68 -4.65
CA VAL A 56 7.73 -20.54 -3.82
C VAL A 56 6.71 -19.43 -4.01
N GLU A 57 6.05 -19.00 -2.93
CA GLU A 57 5.18 -17.83 -2.89
C GLU A 57 5.94 -16.66 -2.25
N GLN A 58 6.05 -15.55 -2.99
CA GLN A 58 6.63 -14.29 -2.52
C GLN A 58 5.52 -13.25 -2.41
N ILE A 59 5.46 -12.55 -1.29
CA ILE A 59 4.65 -11.34 -1.12
C ILE A 59 5.57 -10.14 -1.27
N ILE A 60 5.27 -9.30 -2.26
CA ILE A 60 6.06 -8.13 -2.61
C ILE A 60 5.27 -6.87 -2.25
N PHE A 61 5.91 -6.00 -1.49
CA PHE A 61 5.47 -4.63 -1.29
C PHE A 61 5.97 -3.77 -2.45
N SER A 62 5.12 -2.86 -2.93
CA SER A 62 5.53 -1.79 -3.82
C SER A 62 4.83 -0.48 -3.47
N SER A 63 5.57 0.63 -3.40
CA SER A 63 5.05 2.00 -3.30
C SER A 63 5.22 2.73 -4.64
N GLY A 64 4.31 3.64 -4.96
CA GLY A 64 4.42 4.50 -6.16
C GLY A 64 4.24 3.76 -7.51
N GLY A 65 3.91 2.47 -7.48
CA GLY A 65 3.63 1.66 -8.66
C GLY A 65 2.23 1.89 -9.23
N ASP A 66 2.08 1.67 -10.53
CA ASP A 66 0.78 1.66 -11.20
C ASP A 66 -0.03 0.42 -10.78
N VAL A 67 -1.33 0.60 -10.57
CA VAL A 67 -2.24 -0.45 -10.11
C VAL A 67 -3.30 -0.66 -11.17
N ASP A 68 -3.37 -1.88 -11.70
CA ASP A 68 -4.43 -2.22 -12.64
C ASP A 68 -5.80 -2.09 -11.97
N ILE A 69 -6.66 -1.29 -12.59
CA ILE A 69 -7.97 -0.94 -12.04
C ILE A 69 -8.93 -2.14 -11.99
N TYR A 70 -8.75 -3.15 -12.84
CA TYR A 70 -9.55 -4.37 -12.85
C TYR A 70 -9.10 -5.33 -11.75
N ASP A 71 -7.80 -5.42 -11.50
CA ASP A 71 -7.25 -6.17 -10.35
C ASP A 71 -7.71 -5.53 -9.04
N LEU A 72 -7.65 -4.20 -8.93
CA LEU A 72 -8.15 -3.48 -7.76
C LEU A 72 -9.66 -3.68 -7.59
N GLN A 73 -10.44 -3.65 -8.68
CA GLN A 73 -11.87 -3.92 -8.60
C GLN A 73 -12.14 -5.36 -8.13
N THR A 74 -11.37 -6.33 -8.62
CA THR A 74 -11.47 -7.73 -8.19
C THR A 74 -11.15 -7.88 -6.70
N LEU A 75 -10.14 -7.15 -6.21
CA LEU A 75 -9.80 -7.11 -4.79
C LEU A 75 -10.92 -6.45 -3.95
N CYS A 76 -11.49 -5.34 -4.43
CA CYS A 76 -12.64 -4.68 -3.80
C CYS A 76 -13.84 -5.62 -3.68
N ASP A 77 -14.14 -6.39 -4.75
CA ASP A 77 -15.23 -7.36 -4.75
C ASP A 77 -15.03 -8.44 -3.67
N LYS A 78 -13.79 -8.92 -3.49
CA LYS A 78 -13.45 -9.94 -2.47
C LYS A 78 -13.64 -9.45 -1.04
N VAL A 79 -13.33 -8.19 -0.77
CA VAL A 79 -13.56 -7.57 0.56
C VAL A 79 -15.01 -7.09 0.75
N GLY A 80 -15.89 -7.33 -0.22
CA GLY A 80 -17.31 -7.00 -0.15
C GLY A 80 -17.63 -5.52 -0.38
N TRP A 81 -16.70 -4.75 -0.97
CA TRP A 81 -16.93 -3.33 -1.25
C TRP A 81 -17.80 -3.15 -2.50
N PRO A 82 -18.70 -2.15 -2.51
CA PRO A 82 -19.53 -1.88 -3.67
C PRO A 82 -18.66 -1.39 -4.85
N ARG A 83 -18.99 -1.88 -6.04
CA ARG A 83 -18.33 -1.45 -7.27
C ARG A 83 -18.50 0.04 -7.52
N ARG A 84 -17.41 0.70 -7.88
CA ARG A 84 -17.34 2.12 -8.26
C ARG A 84 -17.14 2.21 -9.77
N PRO A 85 -17.59 3.28 -10.46
CA PRO A 85 -17.26 3.50 -11.86
C PRO A 85 -15.75 3.53 -12.06
N LEU A 86 -15.23 2.70 -12.99
CA LEU A 86 -13.79 2.52 -13.22
C LEU A 86 -13.05 3.82 -13.50
N SER A 87 -13.66 4.76 -14.25
CA SER A 87 -13.06 6.06 -14.53
C SER A 87 -12.83 6.91 -13.28
N LYS A 88 -13.68 6.78 -12.26
CA LYS A 88 -13.49 7.47 -10.97
C LYS A 88 -12.46 6.78 -10.10
N LEU A 89 -12.35 5.47 -10.19
CA LEU A 89 -11.32 4.70 -9.48
C LEU A 89 -9.94 5.04 -10.03
N ASP A 90 -9.78 5.02 -11.36
CA ASP A 90 -8.57 5.46 -12.07
C ASP A 90 -8.18 6.90 -11.71
N ALA A 91 -9.14 7.83 -11.76
CA ALA A 91 -8.90 9.21 -11.35
C ALA A 91 -8.48 9.33 -9.87
N ALA A 92 -9.08 8.54 -8.97
CA ALA A 92 -8.70 8.56 -7.56
C ALA A 92 -7.28 8.06 -7.32
N LEU A 93 -6.84 7.03 -8.05
CA LEU A 93 -5.46 6.53 -7.98
C LEU A 93 -4.46 7.58 -8.49
N LYS A 94 -4.73 8.18 -9.66
CA LYS A 94 -3.86 9.20 -10.28
C LYS A 94 -3.73 10.50 -9.46
N ASN A 95 -4.75 10.83 -8.65
CA ASN A 95 -4.74 12.00 -7.77
C ASN A 95 -4.44 11.62 -6.31
N SER A 96 -3.81 10.48 -6.08
CA SER A 96 -3.31 10.09 -4.76
C SER A 96 -1.82 10.35 -4.70
N TYR A 97 -1.37 10.88 -3.56
CA TYR A 97 0.05 11.09 -3.30
C TYR A 97 0.81 9.77 -3.27
N MET A 98 0.19 8.73 -2.70
CA MET A 98 0.79 7.40 -2.65
C MET A 98 -0.25 6.31 -2.79
N VAL A 99 0.11 5.32 -3.59
CA VAL A 99 -0.54 4.02 -3.66
C VAL A 99 0.52 2.98 -3.33
N ALA A 100 0.27 2.22 -2.27
CA ALA A 100 1.08 1.07 -1.88
C ALA A 100 0.31 -0.22 -2.17
N THR A 101 0.99 -1.24 -2.68
CA THR A 101 0.39 -2.51 -3.06
C THR A 101 1.13 -3.68 -2.48
N LEU A 102 0.38 -4.77 -2.30
CA LEU A 102 0.92 -6.09 -2.02
C LEU A 102 0.59 -7.01 -3.18
N HIS A 103 1.60 -7.65 -3.72
CA HIS A 103 1.46 -8.63 -4.78
C HIS A 103 1.97 -9.99 -4.34
N SER A 104 1.17 -11.03 -4.56
CA SER A 104 1.60 -12.41 -4.44
C SER A 104 2.17 -12.87 -5.78
N ILE A 105 3.38 -13.41 -5.78
CA ILE A 105 4.00 -14.09 -6.92
C ILE A 105 4.24 -15.54 -6.55
N ARG A 106 3.67 -16.47 -7.32
CA ARG A 106 3.91 -17.91 -7.17
C ARG A 106 4.83 -18.41 -8.28
N LYS A 107 5.96 -19.00 -7.90
CA LYS A 107 6.96 -19.57 -8.79
C LYS A 107 6.95 -21.08 -8.65
N SER A 108 6.61 -21.79 -9.72
CA SER A 108 6.67 -23.26 -9.73
C SER A 108 8.02 -23.75 -10.27
N PRO A 109 8.57 -24.85 -9.72
CA PRO A 109 9.80 -25.44 -10.22
C PRO A 109 9.58 -25.91 -11.66
N GLY A 110 10.28 -25.30 -12.61
CA GLY A 110 10.25 -25.67 -14.03
C GLY A 110 9.32 -24.85 -14.93
N SER A 111 8.58 -23.86 -14.40
CA SER A 111 7.94 -22.83 -15.25
C SER A 111 8.77 -21.55 -15.21
N GLU A 112 9.79 -21.49 -16.06
CA GLU A 112 10.48 -20.23 -16.31
C GLU A 112 9.55 -19.29 -17.10
N GLY A 113 9.06 -18.23 -16.46
CA GLY A 113 8.38 -17.12 -17.13
C GLY A 113 6.85 -17.05 -17.04
N ASN A 114 6.19 -17.87 -16.21
CA ASN A 114 4.74 -17.75 -15.94
C ASN A 114 4.46 -17.43 -14.46
N ASP A 115 5.20 -16.45 -13.95
CA ASP A 115 5.03 -15.95 -12.59
C ASP A 115 3.73 -15.15 -12.53
N GLN A 116 2.66 -15.76 -11.99
CA GLN A 116 1.39 -15.05 -11.79
C GLN A 116 1.55 -14.04 -10.66
N LYS A 117 1.66 -12.74 -11.02
CA LYS A 117 1.58 -11.62 -10.10
C LYS A 117 0.12 -11.29 -9.82
N LYS A 118 -0.32 -11.46 -8.58
CA LYS A 118 -1.71 -11.24 -8.14
C LYS A 118 -1.74 -10.12 -7.10
N LEU A 119 -2.55 -9.09 -7.31
CA LEU A 119 -2.82 -8.05 -6.31
C LEU A 119 -3.59 -8.66 -5.12
N ILE A 120 -3.00 -8.60 -3.94
CA ILE A 120 -3.57 -9.14 -2.69
C ILE A 120 -3.77 -8.07 -1.61
N GLY A 121 -3.32 -6.85 -1.83
CA GLY A 121 -3.55 -5.75 -0.90
C GLY A 121 -3.23 -4.39 -1.50
N MET A 122 -3.85 -3.34 -0.96
CA MET A 122 -3.59 -1.96 -1.33
C MET A 122 -3.80 -1.02 -0.14
N ALA A 123 -2.98 0.01 -0.05
CA ALA A 123 -3.23 1.20 0.76
C ALA A 123 -3.11 2.46 -0.11
N ARG A 124 -4.00 3.43 0.07
CA ARG A 124 -4.00 4.67 -0.70
C ARG A 124 -4.09 5.89 0.20
N ALA A 125 -3.26 6.89 -0.07
CA ALA A 125 -3.24 8.15 0.67
C ALA A 125 -3.22 9.38 -0.26
N THR A 126 -3.89 10.45 0.17
CA THR A 126 -3.72 11.79 -0.40
C THR A 126 -2.91 12.65 0.56
N SER A 127 -2.10 13.56 0.05
CA SER A 127 -1.24 14.43 0.85
C SER A 127 -1.37 15.88 0.40
N ASP A 128 -1.02 16.83 1.28
CA ASP A 128 -0.72 18.21 0.90
C ASP A 128 0.73 18.41 0.45
N HIS A 129 1.48 17.30 0.30
CA HIS A 129 2.90 17.25 -0.10
C HIS A 129 3.84 17.95 0.89
N ALA A 130 3.37 18.25 2.11
CA ALA A 130 4.18 18.93 3.13
C ALA A 130 4.05 18.26 4.52
N PHE A 131 2.87 18.31 5.13
CA PHE A 131 2.69 17.95 6.55
C PHE A 131 1.57 16.93 6.77
N ASN A 132 0.55 16.91 5.91
CA ASN A 132 -0.67 16.17 6.17
C ASN A 132 -0.90 15.13 5.09
N ALA A 133 -1.08 13.89 5.52
CA ALA A 133 -1.56 12.81 4.68
C ALA A 133 -2.79 12.16 5.30
N THR A 134 -3.75 11.77 4.45
CA THR A 134 -4.94 11.00 4.85
C THR A 134 -4.95 9.69 4.10
N ILE A 135 -4.98 8.59 4.85
CA ILE A 135 -5.18 7.24 4.31
C ILE A 135 -6.68 7.02 4.11
N TRP A 136 -7.07 6.62 2.90
CA TRP A 136 -8.49 6.47 2.51
C TRP A 136 -8.94 5.03 2.41
N ASP A 137 -8.21 4.23 1.65
CA ASP A 137 -8.53 2.84 1.37
C ASP A 137 -7.37 1.98 1.90
N VAL A 138 -7.67 1.03 2.79
CA VAL A 138 -6.74 -0.04 3.19
C VAL A 138 -7.50 -1.34 3.06
N LEU A 139 -7.04 -2.23 2.19
CA LEU A 139 -7.69 -3.51 1.93
C LEU A 139 -6.66 -4.60 1.67
N VAL A 140 -7.02 -5.80 2.12
CA VAL A 140 -6.24 -7.03 1.99
C VAL A 140 -7.20 -8.14 1.57
N ASP A 141 -6.79 -8.97 0.61
CA ASP A 141 -7.53 -10.17 0.18
C ASP A 141 -7.79 -11.01 1.44
N PRO A 142 -9.05 -11.39 1.73
CA PRO A 142 -9.38 -12.15 2.94
C PRO A 142 -8.53 -13.42 3.14
N SER A 143 -8.06 -14.02 2.04
CA SER A 143 -7.20 -15.22 2.07
C SER A 143 -5.80 -14.96 2.67
N TYR A 144 -5.38 -13.71 2.78
CA TYR A 144 -4.05 -13.27 3.23
C TYR A 144 -4.08 -12.49 4.54
N GLN A 145 -5.25 -12.29 5.16
CA GLN A 145 -5.37 -11.48 6.39
C GLN A 145 -4.55 -12.09 7.55
N GLU A 146 -4.66 -13.39 7.80
CA GLU A 146 -3.91 -14.04 8.89
C GLU A 146 -2.39 -14.03 8.67
N LEU A 147 -1.94 -14.08 7.41
CA LEU A 147 -0.53 -14.08 7.06
C LEU A 147 0.14 -12.70 7.26
N LEU A 148 -0.64 -11.62 7.15
CA LEU A 148 -0.17 -10.24 7.24
C LEU A 148 -0.41 -9.58 8.61
N THR A 149 -0.91 -10.33 9.60
CA THR A 149 -1.16 -9.84 10.97
C THR A 149 0.04 -10.08 11.92
N LEU A 150 1.27 -10.00 11.41
CA LEU A 150 2.50 -10.16 12.21
C LEU A 150 2.64 -9.11 13.32
#